data_AF-A0A268AFQ1-F1
#
_entry.id   AF-A0A268AFQ1-F1
#
_cell.length_a   1.000
_cell.length_b   1.000
_cell.length_c   1.000
_cell.angle_alpha   90.00
_cell.angle_beta   90.00
_cell.angle_gamma   90.00
#
_symmetry.space_group_name_H-M   'P 1'
#
loop_
_entity.id
_entity.type
_entity.pdbx_description
1 polymer ?
#
loop_
_entity_poly.entity_id
_entity_poly.type
_entity_poly.pdbx_seq_one_letter_code
_entity_poly.pdbx_strand_id
1 'polypeptide(L)'
;MDKMTAAWLEGYLEEPIRRVKTVHTGWDHDVYILNDSWVFRVHKKAMTVNREEEKLLKDLQIKTNIALPKFTICMTAEGNEAMLYPYIPGHPISANMSDVSLENVASS
;
A
#
# COMPACT_ATOMS: atom_id res chain seq x y z
N MET A 1 -0.22 -13.20 -9.44
CA MET A 1 1.20 -12.94 -9.72
C MET A 1 1.90 -14.29 -9.77
N ASP A 2 2.56 -14.63 -10.88
CA ASP A 2 3.29 -15.89 -11.01
C ASP A 2 4.66 -15.77 -10.29
N LYS A 3 5.28 -16.88 -9.90
CA LYS A 3 6.55 -16.88 -9.12
C LYS A 3 7.68 -16.15 -9.83
N MET A 4 7.74 -16.24 -11.17
CA MET A 4 8.71 -15.52 -11.99
C MET A 4 8.46 -14.00 -12.01
N THR A 5 7.22 -13.55 -11.76
CA THR A 5 6.84 -12.13 -11.76
C THR A 5 7.07 -11.43 -10.42
N ALA A 6 7.58 -12.12 -9.39
CA ALA A 6 7.77 -11.56 -8.04
C ALA A 6 9.23 -11.23 -7.69
N ALA A 7 10.21 -11.88 -8.34
CA ALA A 7 11.62 -11.80 -7.95
C ALA A 7 12.20 -10.37 -8.01
N TRP A 8 11.76 -9.55 -8.99
CA TRP A 8 12.16 -8.15 -9.07
C TRP A 8 11.65 -7.34 -7.86
N LEU A 9 10.48 -7.70 -7.33
CA LEU A 9 9.85 -7.04 -6.18
C LEU A 9 10.49 -7.48 -4.86
N GLU A 10 10.93 -8.75 -4.77
CA GLU A 10 11.74 -9.25 -3.64
C GLU A 10 13.05 -8.46 -3.48
N GLY A 11 13.63 -7.96 -4.58
CA GLY A 11 14.79 -7.08 -4.54
C GLY A 11 14.50 -5.72 -3.87
N TYR A 12 13.28 -5.19 -4.00
CA TYR A 12 12.86 -3.97 -3.31
C TYR A 12 12.48 -4.22 -1.85
N LEU A 13 12.01 -5.43 -1.52
CA LEU A 13 11.62 -5.82 -0.17
C LEU A 13 12.82 -6.28 0.69
N GLU A 14 13.92 -6.69 0.04
CA GLU A 14 15.05 -7.37 0.67
C GLU A 14 14.64 -8.66 1.41
N GLU A 15 13.50 -9.25 1.04
CA GLU A 15 12.96 -10.49 1.60
C GLU A 15 12.15 -11.27 0.55
N PRO A 16 12.08 -12.61 0.67
CA PRO A 16 11.26 -13.42 -0.23
C PRO A 16 9.76 -13.21 0.02
N ILE A 17 8.97 -13.11 -1.05
CA ILE A 17 7.51 -13.00 -0.99
C ILE A 17 6.92 -14.39 -0.77
N ARG A 18 6.43 -14.63 0.45
CA ARG A 18 5.82 -15.91 0.86
C ARG A 18 4.31 -15.89 0.74
N ARG A 19 3.69 -14.71 0.89
CA ARG A 19 2.23 -14.53 0.83
C ARG A 19 1.88 -13.27 0.06
N VAL A 20 0.85 -13.38 -0.77
CA VAL A 20 0.23 -12.28 -1.48
C VAL A 20 -1.27 -12.34 -1.23
N LYS A 21 -1.85 -11.24 -0.76
CA LYS A 21 -3.30 -11.06 -0.64
C LYS A 21 -3.72 -9.92 -1.58
N THR A 22 -4.66 -10.19 -2.46
CA THR A 22 -5.33 -9.11 -3.20
C THR A 22 -6.37 -8.51 -2.26
N VAL A 23 -6.15 -7.28 -1.81
CA VAL A 23 -6.96 -6.68 -0.74
C VAL A 23 -8.06 -5.80 -1.28
N HIS A 24 -7.81 -5.09 -2.39
CA HIS A 24 -8.86 -4.35 -3.06
C HIS A 24 -8.42 -3.92 -4.46
N THR A 25 -9.38 -3.88 -5.37
CA THR A 25 -9.24 -3.16 -6.63
C THR A 25 -9.96 -1.82 -6.45
N GLY A 26 -9.19 -0.75 -6.31
CA GLY A 26 -9.72 0.61 -6.40
C GLY A 26 -10.11 0.95 -7.84
N TRP A 27 -10.59 2.15 -8.09
CA TRP A 27 -10.94 2.57 -9.45
C TRP A 27 -9.68 2.76 -10.30
N ASP A 28 -8.63 3.32 -9.69
CA ASP A 28 -7.38 3.68 -10.37
C ASP A 28 -6.24 2.67 -10.11
N HIS A 29 -6.33 1.91 -9.02
CA HIS A 29 -5.25 1.05 -8.55
C HIS A 29 -5.69 -0.36 -8.20
N ASP A 30 -4.80 -1.31 -8.46
CA ASP A 30 -4.82 -2.63 -7.83
C ASP A 30 -3.89 -2.61 -6.61
N VAL A 31 -4.39 -3.13 -5.49
CA VAL A 31 -3.67 -3.12 -4.21
C VAL A 31 -3.46 -4.54 -3.70
N TYR A 32 -2.20 -4.87 -3.48
CA TYR A 32 -1.74 -6.15 -2.96
C TYR A 32 -1.09 -5.96 -1.60
N ILE A 33 -1.34 -6.88 -0.67
CA ILE A 33 -0.58 -7.01 0.56
C ILE A 33 0.42 -8.16 0.41
N LEU A 34 1.69 -7.88 0.65
CA LEU A 34 2.80 -8.83 0.60
C LEU A 34 3.29 -9.14 2.00
N ASN A 35 3.48 -10.43 2.32
CA ASN A 35 3.96 -10.92 3.62
C ASN A 35 3.21 -10.33 4.83
N ASP A 36 1.94 -9.94 4.65
CA ASP A 36 1.12 -9.23 5.65
C ASP A 36 1.72 -7.91 6.18
N SER A 37 2.82 -7.44 5.58
CA SER A 37 3.67 -6.37 6.13
C SER A 37 3.88 -5.22 5.15
N TRP A 38 3.60 -5.43 3.86
CA TRP A 38 3.82 -4.46 2.81
C TRP A 38 2.57 -4.27 1.97
N VAL A 39 2.36 -3.05 1.51
CA VAL A 39 1.36 -2.70 0.51
C VAL A 39 2.08 -2.39 -0.79
N PHE A 40 1.66 -3.08 -1.85
CA PHE A 40 2.10 -2.87 -3.21
C PHE A 40 0.90 -2.39 -4.03
N ARG A 41 0.98 -1.14 -4.52
CA ARG A 41 -0.09 -0.43 -5.21
C ARG A 41 0.34 -0.15 -6.65
N VAL A 42 -0.42 -0.69 -7.60
CA VAL A 42 -0.13 -0.62 -9.04
C VAL A 42 -1.25 0.15 -9.71
N HIS A 43 -0.92 1.09 -10.61
CA HIS A 43 -1.93 1.76 -11.43
C HIS A 43 -2.53 0.78 -12.44
N LYS A 44 -3.85 0.82 -12.62
CA LYS A 44 -4.56 0.01 -13.64
C LYS A 44 -4.28 0.46 -15.07
N LYS A 45 -3.82 1.70 -15.24
CA LYS A 45 -3.36 2.26 -16.52
C LYS A 45 -1.89 2.60 -16.39
N ALA A 46 -1.13 2.43 -17.47
CA ALA A 46 0.26 2.85 -17.53
C ALA A 46 0.34 4.36 -17.27
N MET A 47 0.73 4.72 -16.06
CA MET A 47 0.83 6.08 -15.57
C MET A 47 2.05 6.18 -14.65
N THR A 48 2.69 7.33 -14.66
CA THR A 48 3.72 7.66 -13.67
C THR A 48 3.06 7.95 -12.33
N VAL A 49 3.74 7.56 -11.24
CA VAL A 49 3.34 7.88 -9.88
C VAL A 49 3.38 9.39 -9.70
N ASN A 50 2.30 9.93 -9.14
CA ASN A 50 2.17 11.36 -8.92
C ASN A 50 3.15 11.83 -7.83
N ARG A 51 4.17 12.59 -8.22
CA ARG A 51 5.19 13.14 -7.31
C ARG A 51 4.62 14.17 -6.33
N GLU A 52 3.48 14.79 -6.65
CA GLU A 52 2.78 15.68 -5.72
C GLU A 52 2.15 14.92 -4.53
N GLU A 53 1.69 13.68 -4.75
CA GLU A 53 1.20 12.82 -3.65
C GLU A 53 2.34 12.50 -2.68
N GLU A 54 3.53 12.19 -3.20
CA GLU A 54 4.73 11.92 -2.40
C GLU A 54 5.10 13.13 -1.53
N LYS A 55 5.11 14.33 -2.13
CA LYS A 55 5.43 15.58 -1.42
C LYS A 55 4.41 15.90 -0.33
N LEU A 56 3.12 15.80 -0.66
CA LEU A 56 2.04 16.07 0.29
C LEU A 56 2.10 15.11 1.49
N LEU A 57 2.31 13.82 1.25
CA LEU A 57 2.39 12.83 2.33
C LEU A 57 3.59 13.07 3.24
N LYS A 58 4.75 13.43 2.68
CA LYS A 58 5.94 13.82 3.46
C LYS A 58 5.66 15.03 4.36
N ASP A 59 4.99 16.05 3.82
CA ASP A 59 4.64 17.25 4.57
C ASP A 59 3.63 16.97 5.69
N LEU A 60 2.66 16.07 5.45
CA LEU A 60 1.64 15.69 6.43
C LEU A 60 2.17 14.78 7.55
N GLN A 61 3.16 13.93 7.25
CA GLN A 61 3.82 13.09 8.27
C GLN A 61 4.48 13.90 9.37
N ILE A 62 4.96 15.12 9.06
CA ILE A 62 5.58 16.01 10.04
C ILE A 62 4.52 16.71 10.91
N LYS A 63 3.30 16.85 10.40
CA LYS A 63 2.23 17.66 11.00
C LYS A 63 1.18 16.84 11.75
N THR A 64 1.21 15.51 11.64
CA THR A 64 0.17 14.64 12.17
C THR A 64 0.77 13.42 12.87
N ASN A 65 0.06 12.92 13.87
CA ASN A 65 0.39 11.66 14.54
C ASN A 65 -0.31 10.45 13.91
N ILE A 66 -1.00 10.66 12.79
CA ILE A 66 -1.70 9.59 12.07
C ILE A 66 -0.68 8.89 11.17
N ALA A 67 -0.71 7.55 11.16
CA ALA A 67 0.11 6.77 10.26
C ALA A 67 -0.29 7.04 8.80
N LEU A 68 0.64 7.56 8.01
CA LEU A 68 0.46 7.87 6.59
C LEU A 68 1.39 7.01 5.74
N PRO A 69 0.98 6.64 4.51
CA PRO A 69 1.84 5.88 3.60
C PRO A 69 3.17 6.58 3.36
N LYS A 70 4.27 5.87 3.61
CA LYS A 70 5.62 6.29 3.22
C LYS A 70 6.10 5.39 2.09
N PHE A 71 5.76 5.76 0.87
CA PHE A 71 6.05 4.91 -0.29
C PHE A 71 7.38 5.19 -0.95
N THR A 72 7.97 4.13 -1.47
CA THR A 72 9.02 4.15 -2.47
C THR A 72 8.41 3.79 -3.81
N ILE A 73 8.99 4.32 -4.88
CA ILE A 73 8.56 4.00 -6.24
C ILE A 73 9.46 2.88 -6.77
N CYS A 74 8.81 1.81 -7.20
CA CYS A 74 9.45 0.65 -7.81
C CYS A 74 8.99 0.52 -9.26
N MET A 75 9.82 -0.11 -10.08
CA MET A 75 9.51 -0.39 -11.47
C MET A 75 9.01 -1.82 -11.59
N THR A 76 7.79 -2.00 -12.13
CA THR A 76 7.26 -3.33 -12.42
C THR A 76 8.05 -3.99 -13.54
N ALA A 77 7.94 -5.33 -13.66
CA ALA A 77 8.52 -6.07 -14.77
C ALA A 77 8.07 -5.58 -16.16
N GLU A 78 6.92 -4.92 -16.23
CA GLU A 78 6.33 -4.35 -17.45
C GLU A 78 6.81 -2.92 -17.74
N GLY A 79 7.64 -2.34 -16.87
CA GLY A 79 8.15 -0.99 -17.02
C GLY A 79 7.24 0.11 -16.46
N ASN A 80 6.23 -0.24 -15.67
CA ASN A 80 5.33 0.73 -15.05
C ASN A 80 5.83 1.13 -13.65
N GLU A 81 5.57 2.37 -13.23
CA GLU A 81 5.83 2.77 -11.85
C GLU A 81 4.73 2.21 -10.92
N ALA A 82 5.16 1.70 -9.77
CA ALA A 82 4.28 1.24 -8.71
C ALA A 82 4.77 1.75 -7.35
N MET A 83 3.85 1.84 -6.39
CA MET A 83 4.15 2.32 -5.04
C MET A 83 4.28 1.13 -4.09
N LEU A 84 5.33 1.14 -3.27
CA LEU A 84 5.59 0.13 -2.25
C LEU A 84 5.78 0.81 -0.89
N TYR A 85 5.04 0.39 0.13
CA TYR A 85 5.15 0.96 1.47
C TYR A 85 4.77 -0.04 2.57
N PRO A 86 5.19 0.18 3.82
CA PRO A 86 4.78 -0.64 4.94
C PRO A 86 3.25 -0.64 5.11
N TYR A 87 2.68 -1.81 5.41
CA TYR A 87 1.26 -1.93 5.73
C TYR A 87 0.94 -1.11 6.98
N ILE A 88 -0.14 -0.32 6.90
CA ILE A 88 -0.64 0.46 8.02
C ILE A 88 -1.63 -0.43 8.77
N PRO A 89 -1.29 -0.89 9.99
CA PRO A 89 -2.17 -1.76 10.76
C PRO A 89 -3.44 -1.01 11.15
N GLY A 90 -4.57 -1.70 11.09
CA GLY A 90 -5.86 -1.14 11.47
C GLY A 90 -7.01 -1.81 10.76
N HIS A 91 -8.22 -1.37 11.10
CA HIS A 91 -9.46 -1.85 10.50
C HIS A 91 -10.10 -0.70 9.72
N PRO A 92 -10.31 -0.85 8.40
CA PRO A 92 -11.01 0.16 7.63
C PRO A 92 -12.39 0.42 8.25
N ILE A 93 -12.69 1.69 8.53
CA ILE A 93 -13.99 2.09 9.04
C ILE A 93 -15.02 1.78 7.95
N SER A 94 -16.08 1.04 8.30
CA SER A 94 -17.17 0.72 7.38
C SER A 94 -18.46 1.41 7.81
N ALA A 95 -19.30 1.79 6.85
CA ALA A 95 -20.57 2.48 7.10
C ALA A 95 -21.55 1.65 7.97
N ASN A 96 -21.32 0.34 8.08
CA ASN A 96 -22.15 -0.58 8.86
C ASN A 96 -21.54 -0.90 10.24
N MET A 97 -20.44 -0.25 10.64
CA MET A 97 -19.90 -0.41 12.00
C MET A 97 -20.85 0.24 13.00
N SER A 98 -21.21 -0.49 14.06
CA SER A 98 -21.91 0.09 15.22
C SER A 98 -21.00 1.06 15.97
N ASP A 99 -21.56 2.07 16.63
CA ASP A 99 -20.79 3.10 17.38
C ASP A 99 -19.83 2.50 18.43
N VAL A 100 -20.23 1.41 19.08
CA VAL A 100 -19.40 0.66 20.05
C VAL A 100 -18.14 0.05 19.42
N SER A 101 -18.16 -0.20 18.11
CA SER A 101 -17.02 -0.73 17.36
C SER A 101 -16.04 0.37 16.96
N LEU A 102 -16.48 1.63 16.84
CA LEU A 102 -15.63 2.77 16.47
C LEU A 102 -14.74 3.21 17.65
N GLU A 103 -15.27 3.23 18.88
CA GLU A 103 -14.50 3.60 20.08
C GLU A 103 -13.36 2.61 20.40
N ASN A 104 -13.59 1.32 20.17
CA ASN A 104 -12.57 0.28 20.37
C ASN A 104 -11.44 0.34 19.34
N VAL A 105 -11.74 0.73 18.09
CA VAL A 105 -10.74 0.89 17.01
C VAL A 105 -9.87 2.14 17.23
N ALA A 106 -10.40 3.19 17.85
CA ALA A 106 -9.63 4.41 18.17
C ALA A 106 -8.70 4.25 19.39
N SER A 107 -8.88 3.20 20.21
CA SER A 107 -8.18 2.99 21.48
C SER A 107 -7.06 1.93 21.41
N SER A 108 -6.77 1.38 20.23
CA SER A 108 -5.79 0.29 20.01
C SER A 108 -4.53 0.78 19.30
#